data_AF-A0A416DFW6-F1
#
_entry.id   AF-A0A416DFW6-F1
#
_cell.length_a   1.000
_cell.length_b   1.000
_cell.length_c   1.000
_cell.angle_alpha   90.00
_cell.angle_beta   90.00
_cell.angle_gamma   90.00
#
_symmetry.space_group_name_H-M   'P 1'
#
loop_
_entity.id
_entity.type
_entity.pdbx_description
1 polymer ?
#
loop_
_entity_poly.entity_id
_entity_poly.type
_entity_poly.pdbx_seq_one_letter_code
_entity_poly.pdbx_strand_id
1 'polypeptide(L)'
;MDEQNKQPEQNKPEKKLSRTTLTFYIVGLFSVAIALILISYVAQSRADKQVENLSSQLTQQQTVAQGATQKVEDLQKQYDMQNTALDKVRKTLDSEQAATDVVGATERRMEEREVYQYLAQIGVSLAAKQTADARKTYDEMLTKYSEERLLGSSEDGFDENISKLFQSAKATLEQAEQAQDAEPNDTAE
;
A
#
# COMPACT_ATOMS: atom_id res chain seq x y z
N MET A 1 103.61 84.40 -21.09
CA MET A 1 102.75 84.99 -22.13
C MET A 1 101.81 83.91 -22.64
N ASP A 2 100.49 84.01 -22.62
CA ASP A 2 99.54 84.82 -21.86
C ASP A 2 98.19 84.16 -22.11
N GLU A 3 97.27 84.48 -21.21
CA GLU A 3 95.92 84.00 -21.07
C GLU A 3 94.98 84.15 -22.28
N GLN A 4 93.98 83.25 -22.29
CA GLN A 4 92.56 83.46 -22.61
C GLN A 4 92.14 83.88 -24.04
N ASN A 5 91.23 83.12 -24.67
CA ASN A 5 89.78 83.44 -24.59
C ASN A 5 88.84 82.40 -25.25
N LYS A 6 87.81 82.03 -24.48
CA LYS A 6 86.39 81.77 -24.84
C LYS A 6 85.94 80.68 -25.86
N GLN A 7 85.36 79.63 -25.26
CA GLN A 7 84.11 78.91 -25.58
C GLN A 7 83.02 79.70 -26.35
N PRO A 8 81.95 79.09 -26.91
CA PRO A 8 81.36 77.76 -26.56
C PRO A 8 80.93 76.90 -27.78
N GLU A 9 80.73 75.58 -27.59
CA GLU A 9 79.59 74.88 -28.23
C GLU A 9 79.38 73.48 -27.66
N GLN A 10 78.58 73.47 -26.61
CA GLN A 10 77.43 72.58 -26.45
C GLN A 10 77.12 71.69 -27.66
N ASN A 11 77.38 70.38 -27.55
CA ASN A 11 76.34 69.42 -27.90
C ASN A 11 76.52 68.09 -27.16
N LYS A 12 75.41 67.71 -26.53
CA LYS A 12 75.12 66.51 -25.75
C LYS A 12 75.87 65.25 -26.20
N PRO A 13 76.03 64.24 -25.31
CA PRO A 13 76.02 62.89 -25.82
C PRO A 13 74.62 62.67 -26.41
N GLU A 14 74.43 62.95 -27.70
CA GLU A 14 73.31 62.39 -28.43
C GLU A 14 73.57 60.90 -28.50
N LYS A 15 73.15 60.23 -27.43
CA LYS A 15 72.84 58.82 -27.40
C LYS A 15 71.78 58.66 -28.48
N LYS A 16 72.21 58.51 -29.74
CA LYS A 16 71.41 57.95 -30.81
C LYS A 16 71.04 56.58 -30.27
N LEU A 17 69.91 56.54 -29.58
CA LEU A 17 69.26 55.32 -29.16
C LEU A 17 69.07 54.59 -30.47
N SER A 18 69.97 53.62 -30.72
CA SER A 18 70.01 52.89 -31.98
C SER A 18 68.58 52.45 -32.26
N ARG A 19 68.05 52.73 -33.45
CA ARG A 19 66.67 52.36 -33.79
C ARG A 19 66.41 50.88 -33.44
N THR A 20 67.44 50.04 -33.55
CA THR A 20 67.45 48.66 -33.10
C THR A 20 67.26 48.50 -31.57
N THR A 21 67.98 49.27 -30.74
CA THR A 21 67.79 49.29 -29.28
C THR A 21 66.41 49.82 -28.89
N LEU A 22 65.90 50.85 -29.57
CA LEU A 22 64.53 51.34 -29.37
C LEU A 22 63.49 50.26 -29.72
N THR A 23 63.67 49.54 -30.84
CA THR A 23 62.80 48.43 -31.23
C THR A 23 62.84 47.29 -30.22
N PHE A 24 64.01 46.93 -29.67
CA PHE A 24 64.08 45.91 -28.62
C PHE A 24 63.35 46.32 -27.33
N TYR A 25 63.41 47.61 -26.95
CA TYR A 25 62.61 48.11 -25.82
C TYR A 25 61.11 48.09 -26.12
N ILE A 26 60.69 48.44 -27.34
CA ILE A 26 59.28 48.40 -27.75
C ILE A 26 58.76 46.95 -27.76
N VAL A 27 59.50 46.02 -28.38
CA VAL A 27 59.12 44.61 -28.44
C VAL A 27 59.15 43.97 -27.04
N GLY A 28 60.15 44.31 -26.22
CA GLY A 28 60.24 43.86 -24.84
C GLY A 28 59.08 44.36 -23.97
N LEU A 29 58.72 45.65 -24.07
CA LEU A 29 57.57 46.22 -23.38
C LEU A 29 56.24 45.61 -23.84
N PHE A 30 56.08 45.36 -25.15
CA PHE A 30 54.91 44.67 -25.69
C PHE A 30 54.83 43.23 -25.19
N SER A 31 55.95 42.52 -25.12
CA SER A 31 55.99 41.15 -24.58
C SER A 31 55.59 41.11 -23.10
N VAL A 32 56.09 42.04 -22.29
CA VAL A 32 55.70 42.15 -20.87
C VAL A 32 54.23 42.55 -20.72
N ALA A 33 53.73 43.48 -21.54
CA ALA A 33 52.33 43.89 -21.52
C ALA A 33 51.40 42.71 -21.86
N ILE A 34 51.73 41.93 -22.89
CA ILE A 34 50.97 40.71 -23.26
C ILE A 34 51.03 39.69 -22.12
N ALA A 35 52.19 39.49 -21.48
CA ALA A 35 52.31 38.60 -20.33
C ALA A 35 51.43 39.02 -19.15
N LEU A 36 51.37 40.33 -18.83
CA LEU A 36 50.50 40.86 -17.78
C LEU A 36 49.01 40.72 -18.12
N ILE A 37 48.62 40.94 -19.38
CA ILE A 37 47.26 40.71 -19.86
C ILE A 37 46.88 39.23 -19.71
N LEU A 38 47.79 38.30 -20.06
CA LEU A 38 47.57 36.86 -19.91
C LEU A 38 47.48 36.42 -18.45
N ILE A 39 48.30 36.99 -17.55
CA ILE A 39 48.22 36.73 -16.11
C ILE A 39 46.89 37.25 -15.54
N SER A 40 46.43 38.44 -15.95
CA SER A 40 45.10 38.95 -15.62
C SER A 40 43.98 38.05 -16.14
N TYR A 41 44.11 37.52 -17.36
CA TYR A 41 43.15 36.57 -17.91
C TYR A 41 43.09 35.26 -17.12
N VAL A 42 44.23 34.74 -16.66
CA VAL A 42 44.27 33.54 -15.81
C VAL A 42 43.71 33.83 -14.41
N ALA A 43 43.95 35.01 -13.85
CA ALA A 43 43.37 35.41 -12.56
C ALA A 43 41.84 35.56 -12.65
N GLN A 44 41.32 36.16 -13.73
CA GLN A 44 39.88 36.22 -14.01
C GLN A 44 39.30 34.82 -14.29
N SER A 45 39.96 33.99 -15.10
CA SER A 45 39.52 32.61 -15.36
C SER A 45 39.48 31.74 -14.08
N ARG A 46 40.37 31.99 -13.12
CA ARG A 46 40.32 31.33 -11.80
C ARG A 46 39.21 31.91 -10.91
N ALA A 47 38.98 33.22 -10.95
CA ALA A 47 37.87 33.85 -10.25
C ALA A 47 36.51 33.40 -10.81
N ASP A 48 36.34 33.35 -12.13
CA ASP A 48 35.13 32.87 -12.81
C ASP A 48 34.88 31.39 -12.51
N LYS A 49 35.92 30.55 -12.51
CA LYS A 49 35.80 29.13 -12.12
C LYS A 49 35.45 28.94 -10.64
N GLN A 50 35.87 29.85 -9.75
CA GLN A 50 35.47 29.80 -8.35
C GLN A 50 34.04 30.32 -8.15
N VAL A 51 33.65 31.39 -8.84
CA VAL A 51 32.28 31.93 -8.79
C VAL A 51 31.27 30.95 -9.38
N GLU A 52 31.60 30.27 -10.48
CA GLU A 52 30.75 29.24 -11.08
C GLU A 52 30.62 28.00 -10.16
N ASN A 53 31.70 27.60 -9.48
CA ASN A 53 31.67 26.46 -8.55
C ASN A 53 30.92 26.81 -7.25
N LEU A 54 31.11 28.02 -6.69
CA LEU A 54 30.34 28.49 -5.53
C LEU A 54 28.86 28.75 -5.88
N SER A 55 28.55 29.31 -7.06
CA SER A 55 27.18 29.53 -7.51
C SER A 55 26.50 28.20 -7.85
N SER A 56 27.21 27.26 -8.48
CA SER A 56 26.70 25.91 -8.73
C SER A 56 26.43 25.19 -7.42
N GLN A 57 27.34 25.26 -6.43
CA GLN A 57 27.10 24.68 -5.11
C GLN A 57 25.96 25.36 -4.33
N LEU A 58 25.82 26.69 -4.39
CA LEU A 58 24.71 27.41 -3.75
C LEU A 58 23.36 27.12 -4.41
N THR A 59 23.29 27.14 -5.74
CA THR A 59 22.08 26.78 -6.48
C THR A 59 21.73 25.31 -6.28
N GLN A 60 22.72 24.41 -6.26
CA GLN A 60 22.50 22.99 -6.00
C GLN A 60 22.09 22.73 -4.54
N GLN A 61 22.65 23.42 -3.54
CA GLN A 61 22.18 23.35 -2.15
C GLN A 61 20.75 23.89 -1.98
N GLN A 62 20.40 24.96 -2.68
CA GLN A 62 19.06 25.56 -2.62
C GLN A 62 18.02 24.65 -3.30
N THR A 63 18.37 23.96 -4.39
CA THR A 63 17.51 22.93 -5.03
C THR A 63 17.36 21.69 -4.15
N VAL A 64 18.39 21.29 -3.41
CA VAL A 64 18.31 20.14 -2.47
C VAL A 64 17.45 20.48 -1.25
N ALA A 65 17.53 21.71 -0.73
CA ALA A 65 16.68 22.17 0.38
C ALA A 65 15.21 22.31 -0.03
N GLN A 66 14.92 22.86 -1.22
CA GLN A 66 13.55 22.88 -1.74
C GLN A 66 13.04 21.48 -2.07
N GLY A 67 13.85 20.61 -2.68
CA GLY A 67 13.49 19.22 -2.99
C GLY A 67 13.29 18.36 -1.75
N ALA A 68 14.01 18.62 -0.65
CA ALA A 68 13.80 17.96 0.63
C ALA A 68 12.48 18.41 1.29
N THR A 69 12.17 19.70 1.27
CA THR A 69 10.87 20.21 1.78
C THR A 69 9.71 19.72 0.94
N GLN A 70 9.85 19.68 -0.40
CA GLN A 70 8.84 19.09 -1.29
C GLN A 70 8.68 17.60 -1.04
N LYS A 71 9.78 16.85 -0.84
CA LYS A 71 9.70 15.44 -0.45
C LYS A 71 9.00 15.26 0.89
N VAL A 72 9.27 16.08 1.90
CA VAL A 72 8.60 15.96 3.20
C VAL A 72 7.11 16.28 3.08
N GLU A 73 6.74 17.32 2.34
CA GLU A 73 5.33 17.66 2.10
C GLU A 73 4.61 16.59 1.28
N ASP A 74 5.27 16.02 0.28
CA ASP A 74 4.72 14.93 -0.54
C ASP A 74 4.64 13.61 0.24
N LEU A 75 5.61 13.32 1.11
CA LEU A 75 5.54 12.22 2.07
C LEU A 75 4.40 12.43 3.06
N GLN A 76 4.17 13.67 3.53
CA GLN A 76 3.08 13.98 4.45
C GLN A 76 1.72 13.82 3.78
N LYS A 77 1.56 14.29 2.53
CA LYS A 77 0.37 14.04 1.71
C LYS A 77 0.17 12.55 1.43
N GLN A 78 1.23 11.81 1.13
CA GLN A 78 1.15 10.35 0.97
C GLN A 78 0.75 9.65 2.27
N TYR A 79 1.25 10.11 3.41
CA TYR A 79 0.92 9.57 4.71
C TYR A 79 -0.55 9.83 5.08
N ASP A 80 -1.05 11.05 4.81
CA ASP A 80 -2.45 11.39 5.04
C ASP A 80 -3.39 10.64 4.08
N MET A 81 -2.99 10.46 2.82
CA MET A 81 -3.71 9.61 1.87
C MET A 81 -3.69 8.14 2.29
N GLN A 82 -2.56 7.63 2.78
CA GLN A 82 -2.46 6.27 3.31
C GLN A 82 -3.30 6.09 4.57
N ASN A 83 -3.29 7.04 5.50
CA ASN A 83 -4.14 6.99 6.70
C ASN A 83 -5.62 7.07 6.33
N THR A 84 -5.99 7.90 5.37
CA THR A 84 -7.38 7.98 4.88
C THR A 84 -7.79 6.69 4.16
N ALA A 85 -6.89 6.09 3.38
CA ALA A 85 -7.13 4.82 2.72
C ALA A 85 -7.20 3.67 3.73
N LEU A 86 -6.34 3.66 4.75
CA LEU A 86 -6.36 2.71 5.85
C LEU A 86 -7.62 2.87 6.70
N ASP A 87 -8.08 4.09 6.95
CA ASP A 87 -9.32 4.35 7.69
C ASP A 87 -10.55 3.91 6.87
N LYS A 88 -10.54 4.12 5.55
CA LYS A 88 -11.55 3.54 4.64
C LYS A 88 -11.49 2.02 4.62
N VAL A 89 -10.31 1.42 4.54
CA VAL A 89 -10.14 -0.05 4.58
C VAL A 89 -10.58 -0.60 5.93
N ARG A 90 -10.26 0.06 7.06
CA ARG A 90 -10.76 -0.31 8.39
C ARG A 90 -12.28 -0.19 8.47
N LYS A 91 -12.86 0.89 7.97
CA LYS A 91 -14.32 1.09 7.96
C LYS A 91 -15.03 0.11 7.03
N THR A 92 -14.42 -0.26 5.89
CA THR A 92 -14.92 -1.32 5.02
C THR A 92 -14.80 -2.68 5.71
N LEU A 93 -13.66 -3.01 6.33
CA LEU A 93 -13.52 -4.25 7.09
C LEU A 93 -14.48 -4.31 8.29
N ASP A 94 -14.66 -3.23 9.04
CA ASP A 94 -15.62 -3.15 10.16
C ASP A 94 -17.06 -3.30 9.64
N SER A 95 -17.37 -2.70 8.49
CA SER A 95 -18.67 -2.83 7.84
C SER A 95 -18.89 -4.18 7.16
N GLU A 96 -17.83 -4.86 6.72
CA GLU A 96 -17.87 -6.16 6.03
C GLU A 96 -17.83 -7.33 7.03
N GLN A 97 -17.12 -7.18 8.15
CA GLN A 97 -17.26 -8.03 9.34
C GLN A 97 -18.64 -7.86 9.99
N ALA A 98 -19.22 -6.65 9.96
CA ALA A 98 -20.62 -6.46 10.35
C ALA A 98 -21.62 -7.03 9.33
N ALA A 99 -21.23 -7.19 8.06
CA ALA A 99 -22.07 -7.76 7.00
C ALA A 99 -21.97 -9.28 6.87
N THR A 100 -21.00 -9.93 7.51
CA THR A 100 -20.97 -11.39 7.63
C THR A 100 -20.48 -11.77 9.00
N ASP A 101 -21.44 -11.98 9.90
CA ASP A 101 -21.22 -12.78 11.11
C ASP A 101 -20.84 -14.21 10.68
N VAL A 102 -19.55 -14.40 10.37
CA VAL A 102 -19.02 -15.69 9.92
C VAL A 102 -19.24 -16.76 10.99
N VAL A 103 -19.25 -16.37 12.27
CA VAL A 103 -19.53 -17.28 13.38
C VAL A 103 -20.99 -17.71 13.35
N GLY A 104 -21.95 -16.78 13.33
CA GLY A 104 -23.38 -17.10 13.23
C GLY A 104 -23.76 -17.81 11.94
N ALA A 105 -23.14 -17.47 10.80
CA ALA A 105 -23.32 -18.20 9.54
C ALA A 105 -22.74 -19.63 9.63
N THR A 106 -21.61 -19.82 10.30
CA THR A 106 -21.02 -21.14 10.52
C THR A 106 -21.87 -21.97 11.49
N GLU A 107 -22.33 -21.39 12.60
CA GLU A 107 -23.23 -22.03 13.56
C GLU A 107 -24.52 -22.49 12.87
N ARG A 108 -25.15 -21.62 12.07
CA ARG A 108 -26.33 -21.98 11.29
C ARG A 108 -26.06 -23.15 10.33
N ARG A 109 -24.90 -23.17 9.66
CA ARG A 109 -24.50 -24.31 8.80
C ARG A 109 -24.28 -25.59 9.58
N MET A 110 -23.74 -25.52 10.80
CA MET A 110 -23.59 -26.68 11.67
C MET A 110 -24.96 -27.21 12.12
N GLU A 111 -25.88 -26.32 12.51
CA GLU A 111 -27.25 -26.69 12.87
C GLU A 111 -28.01 -27.33 11.70
N GLU A 112 -27.95 -26.73 10.49
CA GLU A 112 -28.53 -27.32 9.28
C GLU A 112 -28.01 -28.74 9.06
N ARG A 113 -26.68 -28.93 9.13
CA ARG A 113 -26.04 -30.23 8.96
C ARG A 113 -26.51 -31.22 10.01
N GLU A 114 -26.67 -30.79 11.25
CA GLU A 114 -27.15 -31.64 12.34
C GLU A 114 -28.62 -32.07 12.12
N VAL A 115 -29.49 -31.14 11.69
CA VAL A 115 -30.87 -31.47 11.34
C VAL A 115 -30.94 -32.48 10.20
N TYR A 116 -30.11 -32.34 9.15
CA TYR A 116 -30.01 -33.34 8.10
C TYR A 116 -29.57 -34.72 8.63
N GLN A 117 -28.69 -34.77 9.63
CA GLN A 117 -28.28 -36.02 10.26
C GLN A 117 -29.41 -36.68 11.03
N TYR A 118 -30.19 -35.92 11.81
CA TYR A 118 -31.39 -36.44 12.48
C TYR A 118 -32.38 -37.01 11.46
N LEU A 119 -32.69 -36.27 10.40
CA LEU A 119 -33.63 -36.69 9.35
C LEU A 119 -33.15 -37.97 8.64
N ALA A 120 -31.85 -38.07 8.36
CA ALA A 120 -31.26 -39.28 7.77
C ALA A 120 -31.37 -40.47 8.73
N GLN A 121 -31.07 -40.29 10.02
CA GLN A 121 -31.16 -41.35 11.01
C GLN A 121 -32.61 -41.82 11.21
N ILE A 122 -33.58 -40.89 11.24
CA ILE A 122 -35.01 -41.22 11.26
C ILE A 122 -35.37 -42.07 10.04
N GLY A 123 -34.96 -41.66 8.83
CA GLY A 123 -35.19 -42.40 7.60
C GLY A 123 -34.61 -43.82 7.63
N VAL A 124 -33.39 -43.98 8.17
CA VAL A 124 -32.75 -45.30 8.35
C VAL A 124 -33.53 -46.17 9.33
N SER A 125 -33.90 -45.63 10.50
CA SER A 125 -34.67 -46.35 11.51
C SER A 125 -36.04 -46.78 10.96
N LEU A 126 -36.73 -45.91 10.22
CA LEU A 126 -38.00 -46.23 9.56
C LEU A 126 -37.83 -47.33 8.49
N ALA A 127 -36.78 -47.26 7.69
CA ALA A 127 -36.47 -48.31 6.70
C ALA A 127 -36.16 -49.67 7.37
N ALA A 128 -35.55 -49.64 8.55
CA ALA A 128 -35.29 -50.83 9.37
C ALA A 128 -36.51 -51.29 10.20
N LYS A 129 -37.67 -50.64 10.06
CA LYS A 129 -38.88 -50.86 10.87
C LYS A 129 -38.67 -50.66 12.39
N GLN A 130 -37.65 -49.90 12.76
CA GLN A 130 -37.35 -49.51 14.14
C GLN A 130 -38.12 -48.22 14.48
N THR A 131 -39.45 -48.29 14.50
CA THR A 131 -40.33 -47.13 14.71
C THR A 131 -40.06 -46.43 16.05
N ALA A 132 -39.77 -47.19 17.11
CA ALA A 132 -39.44 -46.61 18.42
C ALA A 132 -38.14 -45.79 18.41
N ASP A 133 -37.11 -46.27 17.70
CA ASP A 133 -35.84 -45.55 17.55
C ASP A 133 -35.99 -44.31 16.67
N ALA A 134 -36.79 -44.43 15.60
CA ALA A 134 -37.17 -43.30 14.76
C ALA A 134 -37.92 -42.23 15.56
N ARG A 135 -38.88 -42.64 16.40
CA ARG A 135 -39.66 -41.74 17.26
C ARG A 135 -38.79 -41.02 18.26
N LYS A 136 -37.92 -41.74 18.95
CA LYS A 136 -36.96 -41.15 19.89
C LYS A 136 -36.08 -40.09 19.21
N THR A 137 -35.52 -40.42 18.04
CA THR A 137 -34.67 -39.50 17.27
C THR A 137 -35.45 -38.26 16.81
N TYR A 138 -36.72 -38.44 16.43
CA TYR A 138 -37.62 -37.34 16.05
C TYR A 138 -37.95 -36.42 17.23
N ASP A 139 -38.26 -36.98 18.40
CA ASP A 139 -38.56 -36.21 19.62
C ASP A 139 -37.31 -35.46 20.14
N GLU A 140 -36.12 -36.05 20.02
CA GLU A 140 -34.84 -35.39 20.34
C GLU A 140 -34.59 -34.16 19.44
N MET A 141 -34.80 -34.32 18.13
CA MET A 141 -34.69 -33.21 17.17
C MET A 141 -35.71 -32.09 17.46
N LEU A 142 -36.96 -32.45 17.76
CA LEU A 142 -38.01 -31.50 18.15
C LEU A 142 -37.67 -30.74 19.44
N THR A 143 -37.11 -31.44 20.43
CA THR A 143 -36.72 -30.82 21.70
C THR A 143 -35.58 -29.81 21.50
N LYS A 144 -34.64 -30.11 20.59
CA LYS A 144 -33.48 -29.26 20.34
C LYS A 144 -33.81 -28.03 19.49
N TYR A 145 -34.62 -28.20 18.44
CA TYR A 145 -34.85 -27.16 17.44
C TYR A 145 -36.24 -26.53 17.45
N SER A 146 -37.22 -27.11 18.16
CA SER A 146 -38.65 -26.76 18.11
C SER A 146 -39.32 -27.03 16.74
N GLU A 147 -40.62 -27.32 16.77
CA GLU A 147 -41.38 -27.59 15.55
C GLU A 147 -41.48 -26.35 14.64
N GLU A 148 -41.66 -25.15 15.21
CA GLU A 148 -41.81 -23.91 14.44
C GLU A 148 -40.57 -23.59 13.60
N ARG A 149 -39.38 -23.79 14.19
CA ARG A 149 -38.10 -23.58 13.50
C ARG A 149 -37.86 -24.62 12.42
N LEU A 150 -38.18 -25.89 12.70
CA LEU A 150 -38.06 -27.01 11.75
C LEU A 150 -39.04 -26.88 10.58
N LEU A 151 -40.20 -26.26 10.80
CA LEU A 151 -41.17 -25.94 9.74
C LEU A 151 -40.80 -24.66 8.95
N GLY A 152 -39.78 -23.92 9.36
CA GLY A 152 -39.42 -22.63 8.74
C GLY A 152 -40.47 -21.54 8.99
N SER A 153 -41.28 -21.69 10.04
CA SER A 153 -42.36 -20.75 10.38
C SER A 153 -41.91 -19.62 11.32
N SER A 154 -40.71 -19.73 11.90
CA SER A 154 -40.08 -18.69 12.73
C SER A 154 -39.12 -17.81 11.92
N GLU A 155 -38.78 -16.63 12.47
CA GLU A 155 -37.80 -15.70 11.86
C GLU A 155 -36.40 -16.32 11.71
N ASP A 156 -36.05 -17.24 12.62
CA ASP A 156 -34.81 -18.02 12.62
C ASP A 156 -34.99 -19.45 12.05
N GLY A 157 -36.09 -19.67 11.32
CA GLY A 157 -36.49 -20.95 10.77
C GLY A 157 -35.51 -21.50 9.73
N PHE A 158 -35.49 -22.83 9.61
CA PHE A 158 -34.71 -23.49 8.57
C PHE A 158 -35.32 -23.30 7.17
N ASP A 159 -34.52 -23.60 6.15
CA ASP A 159 -34.95 -23.49 4.77
C ASP A 159 -36.07 -24.47 4.40
N GLU A 160 -36.71 -24.21 3.25
CA GLU A 160 -37.84 -25.00 2.76
C GLU A 160 -37.49 -26.49 2.55
N ASN A 161 -36.22 -26.84 2.29
CA ASN A 161 -35.81 -28.22 2.09
C ASN A 161 -35.86 -29.00 3.40
N ILE A 162 -35.32 -28.40 4.48
CA ILE A 162 -35.42 -28.97 5.82
C ILE A 162 -36.89 -29.12 6.21
N SER A 163 -37.71 -28.09 5.99
CA SER A 163 -39.14 -28.14 6.32
C SER A 163 -39.87 -29.26 5.60
N LYS A 164 -39.61 -29.45 4.29
CA LYS A 164 -40.20 -30.55 3.50
C LYS A 164 -39.76 -31.92 3.99
N LEU A 165 -38.47 -32.08 4.28
CA LEU A 165 -37.95 -33.35 4.78
C LEU A 165 -38.49 -33.67 6.17
N PHE A 166 -38.59 -32.68 7.04
CA PHE A 166 -39.20 -32.81 8.36
C PHE A 166 -40.66 -33.25 8.28
N GLN A 167 -41.47 -32.61 7.43
CA GLN A 167 -42.87 -33.00 7.21
C GLN A 167 -42.99 -34.41 6.63
N SER A 168 -42.12 -34.76 5.67
CA SER A 168 -42.08 -36.11 5.11
C SER A 168 -41.73 -37.16 6.17
N ALA A 169 -40.75 -36.87 7.02
CA ALA A 169 -40.34 -37.76 8.11
C ALA A 169 -41.47 -37.93 9.13
N LYS A 170 -42.15 -36.84 9.51
CA LYS A 170 -43.33 -36.86 10.39
C LYS A 170 -44.44 -37.75 9.83
N ALA A 171 -44.83 -37.54 8.58
CA ALA A 171 -45.89 -38.31 7.95
C ALA A 171 -45.53 -39.81 7.84
N THR A 172 -44.28 -40.14 7.52
CA THR A 172 -43.83 -41.54 7.42
C THR A 172 -43.80 -42.20 8.80
N LEU A 173 -43.37 -41.47 9.83
CA LEU A 173 -43.36 -41.94 11.21
C LEU A 173 -44.77 -42.22 11.71
N GLU A 174 -45.71 -41.29 11.52
CA GLU A 174 -47.12 -41.45 11.91
C GLU A 174 -47.77 -42.66 11.21
N GLN A 175 -47.46 -42.88 9.93
CA GLN A 175 -47.92 -44.07 9.20
C GLN A 175 -47.33 -45.37 9.77
N ALA A 176 -46.04 -45.36 10.14
CA ALA A 176 -45.37 -46.52 10.72
C ALA A 176 -45.90 -46.86 12.13
N GLU A 177 -46.22 -45.85 12.93
CA GLU A 177 -46.87 -46.00 14.25
C GLU A 177 -48.27 -46.61 14.09
N GLN A 178 -49.10 -46.08 13.19
CA GLN A 178 -50.44 -46.62 12.91
C GLN A 178 -50.40 -48.07 12.38
N ALA A 179 -49.40 -48.40 11.56
CA ALA A 179 -49.24 -49.76 11.04
C ALA A 179 -48.82 -50.77 12.12
N GLN A 180 -48.05 -50.34 13.14
CA GLN A 180 -47.72 -51.19 14.30
C GLN A 180 -48.92 -51.41 15.21
N ASP A 181 -49.74 -50.37 15.44
CA ASP A 181 -50.94 -50.47 16.28
C ASP A 181 -52.05 -51.32 15.63
N ALA A 182 -52.01 -51.46 14.30
CA ALA A 182 -52.97 -52.25 13.52
C ALA A 182 -52.59 -53.73 13.36
N GLU A 183 -51.40 -54.16 13.80
CA GLU A 183 -51.03 -55.57 13.78
C GLU A 183 -51.79 -56.29 14.92
N PRO A 184 -52.79 -57.14 14.62
CA PRO A 184 -53.49 -57.87 15.67
C PRO A 184 -52.48 -58.81 16.32
N ASN A 185 -52.48 -58.82 17.66
CA ASN A 185 -51.89 -59.89 18.45
C ASN A 185 -52.68 -61.19 18.22
N ASP A 186 -52.66 -61.73 17.00
CA ASP A 186 -53.09 -63.08 16.68
C ASP A 186 -51.92 -64.03 16.99
N THR A 187 -51.60 -64.13 18.28
CA THR A 187 -50.99 -65.35 18.82
C THR A 187 -52.07 -66.08 19.61
N ALA A 188 -53.01 -66.66 18.87
CA ALA A 188 -53.76 -67.81 19.31
C ALA A 188 -53.02 -69.05 18.79
N GLU A 189 -52.30 -69.74 19.68
CA GLU A 189 -52.23 -71.21 19.78
C GLU A 189 -51.55 -71.62 21.09
#